data_AF-A0A8J2RUM9-F1
#
_entry.id   AF-A0A8J2RUM9-F1
#
_cell.length_a   1.000
_cell.length_b   1.000
_cell.length_c   1.000
_cell.angle_alpha   90.00
_cell.angle_beta   90.00
_cell.angle_gamma   90.00
#
_symmetry.space_group_name_H-M   'P 1'
#
loop_
_entity.id
_entity.type
_entity.pdbx_description
1 polymer ?
#
loop_
_entity_poly.entity_id
_entity_poly.type
_entity_poly.pdbx_seq_one_letter_code
_entity_poly.pdbx_strand_id
1 'polypeptide(L)'
;MASNTLRKVFVVGVGMTKFEKPGRRSDFDYPDMVAEAVTNALKDGNVAYQQIQQAVVGYVDGESCCGQRALYPLGMNGIPIYNVNNNCSTGSSALLLAQQLVAGGIAECVLAVGFEKMKRGSLTGKGYDDRVNPMDRHVGALAENVGIEPAPIAAQWFGAAGLEHMKKYGSKEVHMAKIAWKNHKHSVNNPKSQFRDEYTLEQILASPPVYGPLTKLQCCPTSDGSAAAVLVSEAFATKHGLLDRAVEIMGMEMTTDLSSTFENSSMKLVGYDMTKLAAEKLFAKTGVKPTDVQVVELHDCFSANELITYEALGLCPEGKAAEMIDRGDNTYGGKYVVNPSGGLISKGHPLGATGLAQCAELTWQLRGRSGQETGAQLQTCTSTQHRSWWSSRRRFVQNGRRTQVQDDSASVRIEGFKSSDVFELMQNALATSGAELTKKVGGVFLFKVAGDGGAQGSWVVDAKNNGGSVRIAKEGDKGDVTISMKDDDLTQMLAGKLAAQQAYFQGRLKVQGNMGLAMKLQELTRTPSH
;
A
#
# COMPACT_ATOMS: atom_id res chain seq x y z
N MET A 1 -4.39 -26.47 7.86
CA MET A 1 -4.82 -25.50 6.83
C MET A 1 -4.60 -24.08 7.33
N ALA A 2 -3.42 -23.50 7.08
CA ALA A 2 -3.30 -22.05 7.19
C ALA A 2 -4.07 -21.45 6.01
N SER A 3 -5.04 -20.60 6.30
CA SER A 3 -5.91 -19.97 5.30
C SER A 3 -5.04 -19.33 4.21
N ASN A 4 -5.30 -19.66 2.93
CA ASN A 4 -4.64 -19.06 1.75
C ASN A 4 -5.08 -17.59 1.51
N THR A 5 -5.53 -16.93 2.57
CA THR A 5 -5.88 -15.52 2.61
C THR A 5 -4.72 -14.83 3.31
N LEU A 6 -4.16 -13.79 2.68
CA LEU A 6 -3.27 -12.86 3.36
C LEU A 6 -3.86 -12.50 4.73
N ARG A 7 -3.01 -12.42 5.75
CA ARG A 7 -3.48 -12.12 7.09
C ARG A 7 -4.15 -10.76 7.08
N LYS A 8 -5.24 -10.64 7.83
CA LYS A 8 -5.85 -9.35 8.10
C LYS A 8 -4.84 -8.43 8.78
N VAL A 9 -4.78 -7.20 8.29
CA VAL A 9 -3.92 -6.15 8.82
C VAL A 9 -4.80 -5.04 9.33
N PHE A 10 -4.50 -4.57 10.54
CA PHE A 10 -5.25 -3.50 11.18
C PHE A 10 -4.34 -2.33 11.49
N VAL A 11 -4.83 -1.13 11.25
CA VAL A 11 -4.27 0.10 11.83
C VAL A 11 -4.86 0.25 13.24
N VAL A 12 -4.03 0.15 14.26
CA VAL A 12 -4.44 0.29 15.67
C VAL A 12 -4.06 1.63 16.28
N GLY A 13 -3.03 2.29 15.77
CA GLY A 13 -2.59 3.59 16.24
C GLY A 13 -2.22 4.52 15.09
N VAL A 14 -2.63 5.78 15.14
CA VAL A 14 -2.21 6.81 14.19
C VAL A 14 -1.82 8.09 14.91
N GLY A 15 -0.92 8.86 14.33
CA GLY A 15 -0.47 10.11 14.91
C GLY A 15 0.20 11.00 13.86
N MET A 16 0.03 12.30 14.01
CA MET A 16 0.71 13.27 13.15
C MET A 16 1.02 14.56 13.90
N THR A 17 2.06 15.25 13.44
CA THR A 17 2.32 16.63 13.82
C THR A 17 1.28 17.55 13.19
N LYS A 18 1.21 18.79 13.66
CA LYS A 18 0.65 19.84 12.80
C LYS A 18 1.53 19.97 11.56
N PHE A 19 0.92 20.16 10.40
CA PHE A 19 1.66 20.54 9.19
C PHE A 19 1.81 22.06 9.21
N GLU A 20 3.06 22.52 9.08
CA GLU A 20 3.41 23.91 9.29
C GLU A 20 4.23 24.45 8.12
N LYS A 21 4.13 25.75 7.89
CA LYS A 21 4.94 26.42 6.87
C LYS A 21 6.43 26.18 7.16
N PRO A 22 7.27 25.86 6.16
CA PRO A 22 8.65 25.52 6.42
C PRO A 22 9.42 26.59 7.20
N GLY A 23 10.19 26.13 8.19
CA GLY A 23 10.94 26.99 9.10
C GLY A 23 10.06 27.87 10.01
N ARG A 24 8.86 27.40 10.39
CA ARG A 24 8.02 28.06 11.41
C ARG A 24 8.62 27.92 12.82
N ARG A 25 9.22 26.77 13.11
CA ARG A 25 9.90 26.43 14.36
C ARG A 25 11.38 26.27 14.08
N SER A 26 12.24 27.00 14.80
CA SER A 26 13.70 26.99 14.58
C SER A 26 14.41 25.85 15.31
N ASP A 27 13.78 25.31 16.35
CA ASP A 27 14.26 24.27 17.26
C ASP A 27 13.54 22.93 17.04
N PHE A 28 13.06 22.70 15.82
CA PHE A 28 12.26 21.53 15.47
C PHE A 28 12.77 20.94 14.15
N ASP A 29 13.41 19.78 14.23
CA ASP A 29 13.94 19.07 13.07
C ASP A 29 13.21 17.73 12.84
N TYR A 30 13.51 17.05 11.74
CA TYR A 30 12.83 15.81 11.35
C TYR A 30 12.83 14.72 12.44
N PRO A 31 13.86 14.55 13.31
CA PRO A 31 13.77 13.60 14.41
C PRO A 31 12.74 14.01 15.47
N ASP A 32 12.56 15.31 15.71
CA ASP A 32 11.57 15.83 16.67
C ASP A 32 10.15 15.67 16.11
N MET A 33 9.98 15.94 14.81
CA MET A 33 8.73 15.71 14.09
C MET A 33 8.30 14.24 14.18
N VAL A 34 9.24 13.33 13.91
CA VAL A 34 8.99 11.89 13.99
C VAL A 34 8.74 11.44 15.42
N ALA A 35 9.49 11.94 16.40
CA ALA A 35 9.26 11.62 17.80
C ALA A 35 7.84 12.01 18.25
N GLU A 36 7.35 13.19 17.86
CA GLU A 36 5.98 13.64 18.15
C GLU A 36 4.94 12.75 17.46
N ALA A 37 5.05 12.53 16.15
CA ALA A 37 4.07 11.76 15.38
C ALA A 37 4.00 10.29 15.85
N VAL A 38 5.14 9.63 16.05
CA VAL A 38 5.19 8.24 16.50
C VAL A 38 4.73 8.12 17.95
N THR A 39 5.09 9.05 18.84
CA THR A 39 4.58 9.05 20.21
C THR A 39 3.06 9.15 20.24
N ASN A 40 2.47 9.99 19.39
CA ASN A 40 1.02 10.09 19.27
C ASN A 40 0.40 8.79 18.74
N ALA A 41 0.99 8.18 17.71
CA ALA A 41 0.52 6.90 17.16
C ALA A 41 0.59 5.74 18.16
N LEU A 42 1.68 5.64 18.93
CA LEU A 42 1.85 4.64 19.97
C LEU A 42 0.83 4.83 21.11
N LYS A 43 0.58 6.08 21.52
CA LYS A 43 -0.43 6.42 22.53
C LYS A 43 -1.85 6.08 22.06
N ASP A 44 -2.23 6.49 20.85
CA ASP A 44 -3.52 6.16 20.25
C ASP A 44 -3.70 4.63 20.12
N GLY A 45 -2.65 3.94 19.70
CA GLY A 45 -2.62 2.48 19.57
C GLY A 45 -2.57 1.70 20.88
N ASN A 46 -2.24 2.35 22.00
CA ASN A 46 -1.87 1.67 23.25
C ASN A 46 -0.82 0.57 23.03
N VAL A 47 0.21 0.89 22.24
CA VAL A 47 1.32 0.00 21.89
C VAL A 47 2.62 0.61 22.41
N ALA A 48 3.43 -0.18 23.12
CA ALA A 48 4.77 0.25 23.53
C ALA A 48 5.75 0.17 22.36
N TYR A 49 6.70 1.09 22.27
CA TYR A 49 7.70 1.11 21.20
C TYR A 49 8.51 -0.20 21.12
N GLN A 50 8.74 -0.87 22.27
CA GLN A 50 9.44 -2.16 22.35
C GLN A 50 8.68 -3.31 21.68
N GLN A 51 7.38 -3.15 21.40
CA GLN A 51 6.58 -4.15 20.69
C GLN A 51 6.67 -3.99 19.17
N ILE A 52 7.19 -2.86 18.67
CA ILE A 52 7.45 -2.67 17.24
C ILE A 52 8.57 -3.62 16.83
N GLN A 53 8.32 -4.42 15.80
CA GLN A 53 9.28 -5.42 15.32
C GLN A 53 10.05 -4.95 14.09
N GLN A 54 9.45 -4.06 13.28
CA GLN A 54 10.07 -3.43 12.11
C GLN A 54 9.49 -2.04 11.88
N ALA A 55 10.23 -1.18 11.20
CA ALA A 55 9.75 0.13 10.78
C ALA A 55 10.02 0.39 9.29
N VAL A 56 9.06 1.04 8.62
CA VAL A 56 9.20 1.55 7.26
C VAL A 56 9.07 3.06 7.32
N VAL A 57 10.10 3.77 6.88
CA VAL A 57 10.22 5.22 7.04
C VAL A 57 10.36 5.88 5.68
N GLY A 58 9.39 6.74 5.37
CA GLY A 58 9.28 7.48 4.12
C GLY A 58 9.73 8.93 4.23
N TYR A 59 10.67 9.36 3.39
CA TYR A 59 11.07 10.76 3.23
C TYR A 59 11.65 10.98 1.82
N VAL A 60 11.57 12.20 1.31
CA VAL A 60 12.17 12.58 0.01
C VAL A 60 13.40 13.45 0.22
N ASP A 61 13.34 14.38 1.16
CA ASP A 61 14.37 15.37 1.42
C ASP A 61 15.19 14.97 2.65
N GLY A 62 16.22 14.16 2.42
CA GLY A 62 17.16 13.73 3.44
C GLY A 62 18.28 12.88 2.86
N GLU A 63 19.37 12.74 3.61
CA GLU A 63 20.43 11.81 3.26
C GLU A 63 19.99 10.36 3.49
N SER A 64 20.80 9.41 3.03
CA SER A 64 20.57 8.00 3.36
C SER A 64 20.56 7.79 4.87
N CYS A 65 19.71 6.87 5.33
CA CYS A 65 19.54 6.52 6.74
C CYS A 65 18.93 7.60 7.65
N CYS A 66 18.28 8.63 7.10
CA CYS A 66 17.53 9.59 7.92
C CYS A 66 16.41 8.92 8.72
N GLY A 67 15.80 7.83 8.22
CA GLY A 67 14.75 7.12 8.96
C GLY A 67 15.24 6.46 10.25
N GLN A 68 16.45 5.86 10.26
CA GLN A 68 17.10 5.40 11.48
C GLN A 68 17.31 6.56 12.43
N ARG A 69 17.95 7.63 11.95
CA ARG A 69 18.24 8.81 12.78
C ARG A 69 16.98 9.44 13.36
N ALA A 70 15.88 9.43 12.61
CA ALA A 70 14.60 9.99 13.03
C ALA A 70 13.94 9.20 14.17
N LEU A 71 14.16 7.88 14.24
CA LEU A 71 13.59 7.00 15.27
C LEU A 71 14.44 6.90 16.54
N TYR A 72 15.73 7.24 16.50
CA TYR A 72 16.63 7.15 17.67
C TYR A 72 16.12 7.86 18.94
N PRO A 73 15.45 9.03 18.88
CA PRO A 73 14.89 9.65 20.09
C PRO A 73 13.85 8.79 20.81
N LEU A 74 13.18 7.86 20.12
CA LEU A 74 12.18 6.95 20.68
C LEU A 74 12.80 5.67 21.27
N GLY A 75 13.96 5.27 20.74
CA GLY A 75 14.75 4.15 21.24
C GLY A 75 15.53 3.42 20.15
N MET A 76 16.62 2.78 20.55
CA MET A 76 17.51 1.99 19.68
C MET A 76 17.44 0.51 20.07
N ASN A 77 16.41 -0.20 19.61
CA ASN A 77 16.11 -1.60 19.96
C ASN A 77 16.60 -2.62 18.91
N GLY A 78 17.34 -2.19 17.88
CA GLY A 78 17.94 -3.07 16.87
C GLY A 78 16.96 -3.62 15.83
N ILE A 79 15.74 -3.08 15.74
CA ILE A 79 14.77 -3.52 14.73
C ILE A 79 15.22 -3.13 13.31
N PRO A 80 14.83 -3.91 12.28
CA PRO A 80 14.97 -3.48 10.88
C PRO A 80 14.23 -2.16 10.62
N ILE A 81 14.92 -1.23 9.96
CA ILE A 81 14.37 0.06 9.52
C ILE A 81 14.62 0.20 8.02
N TYR A 82 13.55 0.29 7.24
CA TYR A 82 13.59 0.50 5.80
C TYR A 82 13.38 1.98 5.49
N ASN A 83 14.25 2.57 4.67
CA ASN A 83 14.05 3.92 4.15
C ASN A 83 13.47 3.80 2.73
N VAL A 84 12.32 4.42 2.48
CA VAL A 84 11.63 4.36 1.18
C VAL A 84 11.30 5.75 0.65
N ASN A 85 11.26 5.90 -0.67
CA ASN A 85 10.84 7.12 -1.32
C ASN A 85 10.12 6.80 -2.64
N ASN A 86 9.13 7.62 -2.98
CA ASN A 86 8.39 7.58 -4.23
C ASN A 86 7.71 8.95 -4.49
N ASN A 87 8.49 10.04 -4.41
CA ASN A 87 7.99 11.42 -4.47
C ASN A 87 6.78 11.65 -3.51
N CYS A 88 5.70 12.24 -3.98
CA CYS A 88 4.53 12.62 -3.18
C CYS A 88 3.75 11.42 -2.61
N SER A 89 3.98 10.19 -3.10
CA SER A 89 3.33 8.97 -2.61
C SER A 89 4.18 8.21 -1.56
N THR A 90 5.31 8.77 -1.15
CA THR A 90 6.28 8.16 -0.22
C THR A 90 5.64 7.62 1.07
N GLY A 91 4.74 8.38 1.70
CA GLY A 91 4.04 7.91 2.92
C GLY A 91 3.15 6.70 2.66
N SER A 92 2.46 6.65 1.51
CA SER A 92 1.63 5.50 1.12
C SER A 92 2.48 4.29 0.73
N SER A 93 3.66 4.51 0.16
CA SER A 93 4.65 3.45 -0.09
C SER A 93 5.15 2.84 1.22
N ALA A 94 5.41 3.68 2.24
CA ALA A 94 5.76 3.20 3.57
C ALA A 94 4.63 2.38 4.20
N LEU A 95 3.39 2.86 4.09
CA LEU A 95 2.20 2.17 4.57
C LEU A 95 1.99 0.82 3.85
N LEU A 96 2.15 0.77 2.53
CA LEU A 96 1.98 -0.44 1.73
C LEU A 96 3.00 -1.50 2.12
N LEU A 97 4.30 -1.14 2.22
CA LEU A 97 5.32 -2.08 2.62
C LEU A 97 5.09 -2.56 4.06
N ALA A 98 4.73 -1.67 4.98
CA ALA A 98 4.38 -2.06 6.35
C ALA A 98 3.18 -3.03 6.38
N GLN A 99 2.16 -2.79 5.56
CA GLN A 99 1.00 -3.68 5.41
C GLN A 99 1.43 -5.04 4.88
N GLN A 100 2.30 -5.11 3.88
CA GLN A 100 2.81 -6.36 3.32
C GLN A 100 3.65 -7.15 4.34
N LEU A 101 4.47 -6.48 5.15
CA LEU A 101 5.23 -7.12 6.23
C LEU A 101 4.31 -7.81 7.25
N VAL A 102 3.18 -7.19 7.59
CA VAL A 102 2.19 -7.81 8.49
C VAL A 102 1.39 -8.90 7.78
N ALA A 103 0.86 -8.61 6.59
CA ALA A 103 0.03 -9.53 5.82
C ALA A 103 0.76 -10.83 5.47
N GLY A 104 2.06 -10.72 5.16
CA GLY A 104 2.94 -11.83 4.82
C GLY A 104 3.48 -12.64 6.00
N GLY A 105 3.13 -12.29 7.25
CA GLY A 105 3.61 -13.06 8.41
C GLY A 105 5.02 -12.70 8.89
N ILE A 106 5.64 -11.67 8.31
CA ILE A 106 7.04 -11.29 8.60
C ILE A 106 7.13 -10.59 9.98
N ALA A 107 6.10 -9.83 10.34
CA ALA A 107 5.96 -9.20 11.64
C ALA A 107 4.49 -9.14 12.10
N GLU A 108 4.27 -9.13 13.41
CA GLU A 108 2.99 -8.95 14.08
C GLU A 108 2.65 -7.48 14.33
N CYS A 109 3.67 -6.62 14.50
CA CYS A 109 3.52 -5.19 14.79
C CYS A 109 4.60 -4.38 14.08
N VAL A 110 4.19 -3.52 13.16
CA VAL A 110 5.06 -2.73 12.28
C VAL A 110 4.69 -1.25 12.37
N LEU A 111 5.71 -0.40 12.37
CA LEU A 111 5.55 1.04 12.35
C LEU A 111 5.76 1.59 10.92
N ALA A 112 4.78 2.29 10.36
CA ALA A 112 4.96 3.10 9.17
C ALA A 112 5.12 4.56 9.58
N VAL A 113 6.17 5.23 9.12
CA VAL A 113 6.47 6.65 9.42
C VAL A 113 6.72 7.39 8.14
N GLY A 114 6.28 8.64 8.08
CA GLY A 114 6.56 9.56 7.00
C GLY A 114 6.91 10.92 7.57
N PHE A 115 7.90 11.59 7.00
CA PHE A 115 8.24 12.97 7.38
C PHE A 115 8.77 13.76 6.20
N GLU A 116 8.69 15.08 6.30
CA GLU A 116 9.39 15.97 5.39
C GLU A 116 9.80 17.25 6.11
N LYS A 117 11.02 17.72 5.82
CA LYS A 117 11.48 19.07 6.17
C LYS A 117 11.85 19.80 4.89
N MET A 118 10.96 20.69 4.46
CA MET A 118 10.98 21.30 3.14
C MET A 118 11.61 22.71 3.17
N LYS A 119 11.73 23.30 1.98
CA LYS A 119 12.02 24.73 1.83
C LYS A 119 10.75 25.52 1.53
N ARG A 120 10.78 26.81 1.84
CA ARG A 120 9.72 27.75 1.43
C ARG A 120 9.75 27.94 -0.08
N GLY A 121 8.57 28.06 -0.68
CA GLY A 121 8.40 28.27 -2.11
C GLY A 121 8.02 26.99 -2.84
N SER A 122 7.99 27.05 -4.17
CA SER A 122 7.66 25.88 -5.01
C SER A 122 8.75 24.81 -4.93
N LEU A 123 8.36 23.57 -5.21
CA LEU A 123 9.31 22.47 -5.38
C LEU A 123 10.27 22.81 -6.53
N THR A 124 11.57 22.78 -6.23
CA THR A 124 12.64 22.87 -7.21
C THR A 124 13.39 21.55 -7.22
N GLY A 125 13.97 21.21 -8.38
CA GLY A 125 14.90 20.07 -8.44
C GLY A 125 16.04 20.22 -7.44
N LYS A 126 16.67 19.09 -7.10
CA LYS A 126 17.81 19.05 -6.16
C LYS A 126 19.08 19.71 -6.68
N GLY A 127 19.06 20.17 -7.94
CA GLY A 127 20.19 20.87 -8.56
C GLY A 127 21.33 19.94 -8.96
N TYR A 128 21.10 18.62 -9.02
CA TYR A 128 22.07 17.69 -9.60
C TYR A 128 22.09 17.86 -11.12
N ASP A 129 23.27 18.12 -11.67
CA ASP A 129 23.55 18.28 -13.10
C ASP A 129 24.45 17.16 -13.67
N ASP A 130 24.85 16.21 -12.82
CA ASP A 130 25.78 15.11 -13.13
C ASP A 130 25.10 13.76 -13.43
N ARG A 131 23.76 13.73 -13.49
CA ARG A 131 22.96 12.51 -13.66
C ARG A 131 21.59 12.79 -14.28
N VAL A 132 20.93 11.73 -14.75
CA VAL A 132 19.57 11.77 -15.29
C VAL A 132 18.59 12.24 -14.21
N ASN A 133 17.76 13.22 -14.55
CA ASN A 133 16.67 13.67 -13.69
C ASN A 133 15.47 12.71 -13.88
N PRO A 134 14.93 12.09 -12.81
CA PRO A 134 13.81 11.14 -12.93
C PRO A 134 12.55 11.70 -13.61
N MET A 135 12.39 13.03 -13.62
CA MET A 135 11.24 13.72 -14.22
C MET A 135 11.51 14.26 -15.62
N ASP A 136 12.70 14.02 -16.21
CA ASP A 136 13.07 14.59 -17.51
C ASP A 136 12.08 14.22 -18.64
N ARG A 137 11.64 12.96 -18.68
CA ARG A 137 10.62 12.50 -19.64
C ARG A 137 9.26 13.13 -19.38
N HIS A 138 8.86 13.31 -18.12
CA HIS A 138 7.59 13.98 -17.79
C HIS A 138 7.63 15.47 -18.12
N VAL A 139 8.80 16.13 -17.97
CA VAL A 139 9.00 17.51 -18.42
C VAL A 139 8.99 17.60 -19.95
N GLY A 140 9.66 16.67 -20.64
CA GLY A 140 9.67 16.60 -22.10
C GLY A 140 8.25 16.43 -22.68
N ALA A 141 7.48 15.48 -22.14
CA ALA A 141 6.10 15.25 -22.54
C ALA A 141 5.19 16.46 -22.26
N LEU A 142 5.38 17.17 -21.13
CA LEU A 142 4.69 18.43 -20.87
C LEU A 142 5.01 19.48 -21.96
N ALA A 143 6.30 19.63 -22.27
CA ALA A 143 6.75 20.58 -23.29
C ALA A 143 6.17 20.26 -24.69
N GLU A 144 6.07 18.97 -25.04
CA GLU A 144 5.44 18.52 -26.28
C GLU A 144 3.91 18.75 -26.29
N ASN A 145 3.23 18.50 -25.17
CA ASN A 145 1.79 18.60 -25.07
C ASN A 145 1.28 20.05 -25.08
N VAL A 146 1.94 20.94 -24.33
CA VAL A 146 1.45 22.32 -24.07
C VAL A 146 2.54 23.40 -24.03
N GLY A 147 3.82 23.05 -24.22
CA GLY A 147 4.94 23.96 -24.02
C GLY A 147 5.30 24.17 -22.55
N ILE A 148 6.34 24.98 -22.30
CA ILE A 148 6.78 25.34 -20.94
C ILE A 148 6.73 26.86 -20.78
N GLU A 149 6.08 27.30 -19.72
CA GLU A 149 5.94 28.70 -19.32
C GLU A 149 6.81 29.03 -18.08
N PRO A 150 7.05 30.32 -17.77
CA PRO A 150 7.76 30.73 -16.54
C PRO A 150 6.89 30.59 -15.29
N ALA A 151 6.41 29.38 -15.01
CA ALA A 151 5.61 29.00 -13.85
C ALA A 151 6.18 27.72 -13.19
N PRO A 152 5.85 27.42 -11.93
CA PRO A 152 6.31 26.19 -11.28
C PRO A 152 5.88 24.94 -12.06
N ILE A 153 6.82 24.03 -12.35
CA ILE A 153 6.58 22.88 -13.25
C ILE A 153 5.42 21.99 -12.80
N ALA A 154 5.25 21.78 -11.49
CA ALA A 154 4.13 21.02 -10.95
C ALA A 154 2.78 21.67 -11.26
N ALA A 155 2.67 22.99 -11.12
CA ALA A 155 1.46 23.70 -11.46
C ALA A 155 1.15 23.60 -12.98
N GLN A 156 2.19 23.55 -13.81
CA GLN A 156 2.03 23.35 -15.25
C GLN A 156 1.47 21.96 -15.58
N TRP A 157 2.03 20.89 -15.02
CA TRP A 157 1.51 19.53 -15.20
C TRP A 157 0.01 19.42 -14.86
N PHE A 158 -0.38 19.83 -13.66
CA PHE A 158 -1.76 19.65 -13.21
C PHE A 158 -2.72 20.68 -13.81
N GLY A 159 -2.26 21.91 -14.06
CA GLY A 159 -3.08 22.91 -14.76
C GLY A 159 -3.33 22.54 -16.21
N ALA A 160 -2.35 21.94 -16.90
CA ALA A 160 -2.53 21.41 -18.26
C ALA A 160 -3.53 20.25 -18.29
N ALA A 161 -3.49 19.36 -17.29
CA ALA A 161 -4.51 18.31 -17.12
C ALA A 161 -5.91 18.91 -16.90
N GLY A 162 -6.03 19.98 -16.11
CA GLY A 162 -7.27 20.74 -15.94
C GLY A 162 -7.78 21.34 -17.25
N LEU A 163 -6.89 21.97 -18.03
CA LEU A 163 -7.22 22.53 -19.35
C LEU A 163 -7.68 21.44 -20.33
N GLU A 164 -7.03 20.28 -20.36
CA GLU A 164 -7.46 19.14 -21.16
C GLU A 164 -8.87 18.69 -20.77
N HIS A 165 -9.16 18.56 -19.47
CA HIS A 165 -10.49 18.17 -18.99
C HIS A 165 -11.56 19.22 -19.36
N MET A 166 -11.24 20.51 -19.26
CA MET A 166 -12.11 21.61 -19.73
C MET A 166 -12.39 21.50 -21.23
N LYS A 167 -11.36 21.29 -22.05
CA LYS A 167 -11.48 21.16 -23.50
C LYS A 167 -12.28 19.93 -23.90
N LYS A 168 -12.08 18.79 -23.22
CA LYS A 168 -12.68 17.50 -23.57
C LYS A 168 -14.12 17.34 -23.09
N TYR A 169 -14.43 17.84 -21.89
CA TYR A 169 -15.72 17.58 -21.23
C TYR A 169 -16.51 18.84 -20.86
N GLY A 170 -15.99 20.04 -21.12
CA GLY A 170 -16.71 21.30 -20.84
C GLY A 170 -16.76 21.68 -19.36
N SER A 171 -15.91 21.07 -18.52
CA SER A 171 -15.70 21.59 -17.16
C SER A 171 -15.17 23.03 -17.20
N LYS A 172 -15.31 23.77 -16.10
CA LYS A 172 -15.03 25.20 -16.01
C LYS A 172 -14.10 25.48 -14.84
N GLU A 173 -13.40 26.61 -14.90
CA GLU A 173 -12.55 27.13 -13.82
C GLU A 173 -13.26 27.14 -12.45
N VAL A 174 -14.54 27.51 -12.45
CA VAL A 174 -15.36 27.54 -11.24
C VAL A 174 -15.49 26.18 -10.56
N HIS A 175 -15.45 25.05 -11.29
CA HIS A 175 -15.52 23.72 -10.67
C HIS A 175 -14.23 23.40 -9.90
N MET A 176 -13.07 23.79 -10.43
CA MET A 176 -11.79 23.67 -9.71
C MET A 176 -11.72 24.63 -8.51
N ALA A 177 -12.23 25.85 -8.65
CA ALA A 177 -12.33 26.78 -7.52
C ALA A 177 -13.28 26.27 -6.42
N LYS A 178 -14.39 25.62 -6.77
CA LYS A 178 -15.31 24.96 -5.81
C LYS A 178 -14.64 23.82 -5.03
N ILE A 179 -13.72 23.08 -5.65
CA ILE A 179 -12.91 22.06 -4.97
C ILE A 179 -12.04 22.72 -3.88
N ALA A 180 -11.30 23.77 -4.23
CA ALA A 180 -10.47 24.48 -3.27
C ALA A 180 -11.32 25.11 -2.15
N TRP A 181 -12.48 25.70 -2.47
CA TRP A 181 -13.44 26.22 -1.51
C TRP A 181 -13.83 25.16 -0.47
N LYS A 182 -14.23 23.97 -0.96
CA LYS A 182 -14.61 22.85 -0.11
C LYS A 182 -13.45 22.41 0.79
N ASN A 183 -12.24 22.30 0.26
CA ASN A 183 -11.05 21.93 1.03
C ASN A 183 -10.72 22.95 2.13
N HIS A 184 -10.72 24.24 1.83
CA HIS A 184 -10.49 25.28 2.85
C HIS A 184 -11.59 25.27 3.92
N LYS A 185 -12.85 25.11 3.52
CA LYS A 185 -13.99 24.99 4.45
C LYS A 185 -13.84 23.80 5.40
N HIS A 186 -13.42 22.64 4.90
CA HIS A 186 -13.15 21.45 5.72
C HIS A 186 -11.98 21.67 6.70
N SER A 187 -10.99 22.47 6.30
CA SER A 187 -9.77 22.70 7.09
C SER A 187 -9.96 23.51 8.38
N VAL A 188 -11.01 24.33 8.46
CA VAL A 188 -11.28 25.23 9.61
C VAL A 188 -11.27 24.45 10.94
N ASN A 189 -11.87 23.26 10.91
CA ASN A 189 -12.04 22.38 12.05
C ASN A 189 -10.87 21.40 12.24
N ASN A 190 -9.85 21.43 11.36
CA ASN A 190 -8.66 20.60 11.48
C ASN A 190 -7.48 21.39 12.08
N PRO A 191 -7.17 21.22 13.38
CA PRO A 191 -6.06 21.92 14.02
C PRO A 191 -4.67 21.45 13.56
N LYS A 192 -4.59 20.30 12.88
CA LYS A 192 -3.34 19.81 12.27
C LYS A 192 -3.08 20.44 10.89
N SER A 193 -4.05 21.19 10.35
CA SER A 193 -3.94 21.87 9.06
C SER A 193 -3.05 23.13 9.14
N GLN A 194 -2.23 23.36 8.10
CA GLN A 194 -1.43 24.58 7.98
C GLN A 194 -2.31 25.82 7.81
N PHE A 195 -3.32 25.75 6.93
CA PHE A 195 -4.33 26.79 6.74
C PHE A 195 -5.65 26.35 7.35
N ARG A 196 -6.31 27.29 8.04
CA ARG A 196 -7.59 27.06 8.73
C ARG A 196 -8.58 28.20 8.51
N ASP A 197 -8.28 29.06 7.54
CA ASP A 197 -9.13 30.17 7.16
C ASP A 197 -10.16 29.67 6.15
N GLU A 198 -11.42 30.11 6.30
CA GLU A 198 -12.44 29.89 5.28
C GLU A 198 -12.33 31.00 4.22
N TYR A 199 -12.46 30.62 2.96
CA TYR A 199 -12.46 31.55 1.83
C TYR A 199 -13.78 31.44 1.09
N THR A 200 -14.26 32.56 0.56
CA THR A 200 -15.37 32.58 -0.42
C THR A 200 -14.89 32.10 -1.78
N LEU A 201 -15.82 31.65 -2.63
CA LEU A 201 -15.48 31.20 -3.99
C LEU A 201 -14.87 32.34 -4.81
N GLU A 202 -15.35 33.56 -4.62
CA GLU A 202 -14.87 34.78 -5.27
C GLU A 202 -13.43 35.10 -4.85
N GLN A 203 -13.09 34.94 -3.56
CA GLN A 203 -11.71 35.11 -3.09
C GLN A 203 -10.75 34.08 -3.71
N ILE A 204 -11.20 32.85 -3.91
CA ILE A 204 -10.37 31.80 -4.54
C ILE A 204 -10.12 32.11 -6.00
N LEU A 205 -11.18 32.47 -6.75
CA LEU A 205 -11.09 32.89 -8.15
C LEU A 205 -10.23 34.15 -8.34
N ALA A 206 -10.29 35.09 -7.40
CA ALA A 206 -9.52 36.34 -7.44
C ALA A 206 -8.08 36.20 -6.87
N SER A 207 -7.72 35.06 -6.29
CA SER A 207 -6.37 34.86 -5.76
C SER A 207 -5.33 34.80 -6.89
N PRO A 208 -4.04 35.12 -6.63
CA PRO A 208 -3.04 35.28 -7.69
C PRO A 208 -2.99 34.06 -8.64
N PRO A 209 -2.98 34.27 -9.97
CA PRO A 209 -2.87 33.17 -10.92
C PRO A 209 -1.52 32.48 -10.79
N VAL A 210 -1.49 31.17 -11.02
CA VAL A 210 -0.26 30.35 -11.00
C VAL A 210 0.01 29.76 -12.38
N TYR A 211 -0.95 29.01 -12.94
CA TYR A 211 -0.87 28.48 -14.31
C TYR A 211 -2.24 27.98 -14.77
N GLY A 212 -2.61 28.26 -16.02
CA GLY A 212 -3.89 27.85 -16.59
C GLY A 212 -5.08 28.25 -15.69
N PRO A 213 -5.99 27.32 -15.32
CA PRO A 213 -7.15 27.61 -14.48
C PRO A 213 -6.82 27.72 -12.97
N LEU A 214 -5.56 27.51 -12.59
CA LEU A 214 -5.14 27.39 -11.19
C LEU A 214 -4.70 28.75 -10.63
N THR A 215 -5.32 29.11 -9.51
CA THR A 215 -4.93 30.24 -8.67
C THR A 215 -4.24 29.76 -7.40
N LYS A 216 -3.59 30.66 -6.67
CA LYS A 216 -2.75 30.32 -5.51
C LYS A 216 -3.50 29.53 -4.42
N LEU A 217 -4.78 29.86 -4.18
CA LEU A 217 -5.60 29.14 -3.20
C LEU A 217 -6.06 27.75 -3.66
N GLN A 218 -5.78 27.39 -4.91
CA GLN A 218 -6.03 26.07 -5.49
C GLN A 218 -4.78 25.16 -5.53
N CYS A 219 -3.65 25.64 -5.00
CA CYS A 219 -2.37 24.92 -4.96
C CYS A 219 -2.01 24.56 -3.51
N CYS A 220 -1.55 23.34 -3.26
CA CYS A 220 -1.03 22.97 -1.95
C CYS A 220 0.23 23.79 -1.59
N PRO A 221 0.39 24.21 -0.32
CA PRO A 221 1.64 24.81 0.12
C PRO A 221 2.70 23.74 0.39
N THR A 222 3.98 24.13 0.36
CA THR A 222 5.02 23.33 1.01
C THR A 222 4.87 23.40 2.52
N SER A 223 5.16 22.30 3.20
CA SER A 223 4.94 22.14 4.63
C SER A 223 5.97 21.20 5.25
N ASP A 224 6.37 21.50 6.47
CA ASP A 224 7.11 20.58 7.33
C ASP A 224 6.11 19.76 8.16
N GLY A 225 6.41 18.49 8.38
CA GLY A 225 5.60 17.65 9.26
C GLY A 225 5.90 16.16 9.18
N SER A 226 5.32 15.41 10.11
CA SER A 226 5.41 13.95 10.17
C SER A 226 4.06 13.31 10.50
N ALA A 227 3.85 12.10 10.00
CA ALA A 227 2.72 11.24 10.34
C ALA A 227 3.19 9.79 10.47
N ALA A 228 2.51 9.01 11.31
CA ALA A 228 2.84 7.62 11.60
C ALA A 228 1.58 6.77 11.80
N ALA A 229 1.70 5.48 11.49
CA ALA A 229 0.68 4.47 11.71
C ALA A 229 1.31 3.19 12.29
N VAL A 230 0.62 2.58 13.26
CA VAL A 230 0.97 1.29 13.86
C VAL A 230 0.05 0.23 13.26
N LEU A 231 0.65 -0.69 12.49
CA LEU A 231 -0.04 -1.77 11.81
C LEU A 231 0.20 -3.07 12.59
N VAL A 232 -0.86 -3.85 12.79
CA VAL A 232 -0.79 -5.10 13.54
C VAL A 232 -1.58 -6.21 12.87
N SER A 233 -1.19 -7.44 13.16
CA SER A 233 -1.97 -8.63 12.80
C SER A 233 -3.24 -8.75 13.66
N GLU A 234 -4.20 -9.56 13.21
CA GLU A 234 -5.38 -9.93 14.02
C GLU A 234 -4.98 -10.59 15.35
N ALA A 235 -3.95 -11.44 15.33
CA ALA A 235 -3.45 -12.16 16.50
C ALA A 235 -2.88 -11.20 17.55
N PHE A 236 -2.09 -10.21 17.10
CA PHE A 236 -1.56 -9.17 17.97
C PHE A 236 -2.69 -8.30 18.53
N ALA A 237 -3.60 -7.83 17.67
CA ALA A 237 -4.74 -7.01 18.11
C ALA A 237 -5.61 -7.73 19.15
N THR A 238 -5.86 -9.03 18.97
CA THR A 238 -6.62 -9.85 19.92
C THR A 238 -5.86 -10.04 21.23
N LYS A 239 -4.59 -10.44 21.16
CA LYS A 239 -3.72 -10.68 22.33
C LYS A 239 -3.57 -9.43 23.20
N HIS A 240 -3.53 -8.26 22.58
CA HIS A 240 -3.33 -6.97 23.26
C HIS A 240 -4.62 -6.18 23.51
N GLY A 241 -5.79 -6.75 23.20
CA GLY A 241 -7.09 -6.12 23.48
C GLY A 241 -7.34 -4.84 22.67
N LEU A 242 -6.88 -4.79 21.42
CA LEU A 242 -6.92 -3.61 20.53
C LEU A 242 -8.05 -3.66 19.49
N LEU A 243 -8.91 -4.68 19.53
CA LEU A 243 -9.98 -4.85 18.52
C LEU A 243 -11.01 -3.72 18.52
N ASP A 244 -11.16 -2.98 19.62
CA ASP A 244 -12.09 -1.84 19.76
C ASP A 244 -11.67 -0.61 18.93
N ARG A 245 -10.39 -0.52 18.58
CA ARG A 245 -9.80 0.57 17.78
C ARG A 245 -9.22 0.09 16.45
N ALA A 246 -9.16 -1.21 16.21
CA ALA A 246 -8.58 -1.78 15.01
C ALA A 246 -9.38 -1.38 13.75
N VAL A 247 -8.74 -0.69 12.80
CA VAL A 247 -9.30 -0.38 11.48
C VAL A 247 -8.65 -1.31 10.45
N GLU A 248 -9.45 -2.19 9.83
CA GLU A 248 -8.96 -3.18 8.87
C GLU A 248 -8.55 -2.50 7.55
N ILE A 249 -7.36 -2.82 7.05
CA ILE A 249 -6.96 -2.49 5.68
C ILE A 249 -7.54 -3.57 4.76
N MET A 250 -8.70 -3.29 4.16
CA MET A 250 -9.38 -4.22 3.25
C MET A 250 -8.55 -4.53 1.99
N GLY A 251 -7.76 -3.57 1.52
CA GLY A 251 -6.83 -3.74 0.42
C GLY A 251 -6.00 -2.49 0.16
N MET A 252 -4.84 -2.68 -0.48
CA MET A 252 -3.99 -1.63 -1.00
C MET A 252 -3.40 -2.08 -2.33
N GLU A 253 -3.32 -1.17 -3.28
CA GLU A 253 -2.74 -1.40 -4.61
C GLU A 253 -1.81 -0.26 -4.97
N MET A 254 -0.72 -0.60 -5.66
CA MET A 254 0.23 0.36 -6.22
C MET A 254 0.38 0.10 -7.71
N THR A 255 0.37 1.18 -8.48
CA THR A 255 0.65 1.18 -9.91
C THR A 255 1.73 2.22 -10.19
N THR A 256 2.49 1.98 -11.25
CA THR A 256 3.48 2.91 -11.81
C THR A 256 3.04 3.34 -13.19
N ASP A 257 3.77 4.29 -13.79
CA ASP A 257 3.51 4.77 -15.14
C ASP A 257 3.26 3.63 -16.15
N LEU A 258 2.27 3.86 -17.02
CA LEU A 258 1.99 3.03 -18.19
C LEU A 258 2.62 3.69 -19.42
N SER A 259 2.64 2.99 -20.56
CA SER A 259 3.03 3.63 -21.83
C SER A 259 2.18 4.86 -22.14
N SER A 260 0.92 4.85 -21.70
CA SER A 260 -0.05 5.92 -21.90
C SER A 260 0.32 7.23 -21.17
N THR A 261 1.20 7.20 -20.17
CA THR A 261 1.73 8.40 -19.51
C THR A 261 2.42 9.33 -20.51
N PHE A 262 3.17 8.76 -21.46
CA PHE A 262 3.99 9.51 -22.43
C PHE A 262 3.32 9.60 -23.80
N GLU A 263 2.00 9.41 -23.86
CA GLU A 263 1.18 9.77 -25.02
C GLU A 263 0.73 11.24 -24.92
N ASN A 264 0.15 11.78 -25.99
CA ASN A 264 -0.30 13.18 -26.06
C ASN A 264 -1.58 13.44 -25.22
N SER A 265 -1.46 13.36 -23.88
CA SER A 265 -2.49 13.70 -22.90
C SER A 265 -1.85 14.16 -21.59
N SER A 266 -2.21 15.35 -21.14
CA SER A 266 -1.77 15.93 -19.86
C SER A 266 -2.44 15.26 -18.65
N MET A 267 -3.69 14.81 -18.77
CA MET A 267 -4.37 14.02 -17.74
C MET A 267 -3.64 12.69 -17.48
N LYS A 268 -3.24 11.99 -18.55
CA LYS A 268 -2.48 10.75 -18.42
C LYS A 268 -1.06 10.98 -17.90
N LEU A 269 -0.40 12.06 -18.34
CA LEU A 269 0.93 12.46 -17.88
C LEU A 269 1.00 12.62 -16.36
N VAL A 270 -0.08 13.08 -15.73
CA VAL A 270 -0.18 13.22 -14.26
C VAL A 270 -0.77 11.99 -13.55
N GLY A 271 -0.94 10.87 -14.24
CA GLY A 271 -1.27 9.58 -13.63
C GLY A 271 -2.76 9.23 -13.56
N TYR A 272 -3.61 9.78 -14.43
CA TYR A 272 -5.03 9.40 -14.51
C TYR A 272 -5.20 7.88 -14.68
N ASP A 273 -4.53 7.29 -15.68
CA ASP A 273 -4.62 5.84 -15.98
C ASP A 273 -4.01 4.99 -14.85
N MET A 274 -2.97 5.49 -14.17
CA MET A 274 -2.38 4.83 -13.00
C MET A 274 -3.39 4.73 -11.86
N THR A 275 -4.05 5.85 -11.55
CA THR A 275 -5.08 5.94 -10.50
C THR A 275 -6.26 5.03 -10.83
N LYS A 276 -6.74 5.07 -12.08
CA LYS A 276 -7.83 4.22 -12.55
C LYS A 276 -7.49 2.74 -12.41
N LEU A 277 -6.32 2.32 -12.88
CA LEU A 277 -5.88 0.93 -12.77
C LEU A 277 -5.73 0.47 -11.31
N ALA A 278 -5.20 1.32 -10.43
CA ALA A 278 -5.08 1.00 -9.01
C ALA A 278 -6.46 0.81 -8.36
N ALA A 279 -7.42 1.70 -8.65
CA ALA A 279 -8.78 1.62 -8.15
C ALA A 279 -9.50 0.37 -8.68
N GLU A 280 -9.41 0.08 -9.97
CA GLU A 280 -10.01 -1.12 -10.59
C GLU A 280 -9.47 -2.41 -9.97
N LYS A 281 -8.14 -2.53 -9.81
CA LYS A 281 -7.52 -3.67 -9.12
C LYS A 281 -8.00 -3.79 -7.68
N LEU A 282 -8.08 -2.68 -6.96
CA LEU A 282 -8.49 -2.66 -5.55
C LEU A 282 -9.95 -3.09 -5.39
N PHE A 283 -10.87 -2.54 -6.18
CA PHE A 283 -12.28 -2.91 -6.12
C PHE A 283 -12.52 -4.36 -6.58
N ALA A 284 -11.82 -4.82 -7.61
CA ALA A 284 -11.88 -6.22 -8.04
C ALA A 284 -11.38 -7.19 -6.93
N LYS A 285 -10.27 -6.84 -6.26
CA LYS A 285 -9.68 -7.65 -5.18
C LYS A 285 -10.53 -7.69 -3.91
N THR A 286 -11.16 -6.57 -3.55
CA THR A 286 -11.92 -6.44 -2.30
C THR A 286 -13.40 -6.80 -2.45
N GLY A 287 -13.93 -6.80 -3.68
CA GLY A 287 -15.36 -6.95 -3.94
C GLY A 287 -16.20 -5.72 -3.55
N VAL A 288 -15.56 -4.64 -3.10
CA VAL A 288 -16.19 -3.36 -2.78
C VAL A 288 -16.39 -2.56 -4.06
N LYS A 289 -17.42 -1.73 -4.12
CA LYS A 289 -17.69 -0.82 -5.23
C LYS A 289 -17.37 0.62 -4.84
N PRO A 290 -17.06 1.51 -5.81
CA PRO A 290 -16.95 2.95 -5.55
C PRO A 290 -18.18 3.55 -4.85
N THR A 291 -19.37 2.97 -5.05
CA THR A 291 -20.62 3.41 -4.41
C THR A 291 -20.74 3.05 -2.94
N ASP A 292 -19.92 2.12 -2.45
CA ASP A 292 -19.92 1.69 -1.05
C ASP A 292 -19.00 2.58 -0.18
N VAL A 293 -18.16 3.39 -0.82
CA VAL A 293 -17.25 4.34 -0.16
C VAL A 293 -18.05 5.53 0.35
N GLN A 294 -17.75 5.98 1.58
CA GLN A 294 -18.44 7.10 2.23
C GLN A 294 -17.54 8.31 2.45
N VAL A 295 -16.26 8.05 2.75
CA VAL A 295 -15.25 9.05 3.03
C VAL A 295 -14.00 8.75 2.20
N VAL A 296 -13.41 9.80 1.64
CA VAL A 296 -12.25 9.70 0.75
C VAL A 296 -11.21 10.71 1.21
N GLU A 297 -9.96 10.29 1.37
CA GLU A 297 -8.81 11.18 1.33
C GLU A 297 -8.06 10.88 0.03
N LEU A 298 -7.93 11.89 -0.83
CA LEU A 298 -7.27 11.78 -2.13
C LEU A 298 -6.17 12.83 -2.29
N HIS A 299 -5.43 12.76 -3.40
CA HIS A 299 -4.23 13.56 -3.61
C HIS A 299 -4.52 14.90 -4.30
N ASP A 300 -5.13 15.86 -3.60
CA ASP A 300 -5.44 17.20 -4.09
C ASP A 300 -4.24 18.16 -4.04
N CYS A 301 -3.09 17.78 -4.61
CA CYS A 301 -1.94 18.69 -4.73
C CYS A 301 -2.33 20.00 -5.45
N PHE A 302 -3.24 19.89 -6.41
CA PHE A 302 -3.94 20.98 -7.06
C PHE A 302 -5.41 20.61 -7.25
N SER A 303 -6.30 21.60 -7.29
CA SER A 303 -7.75 21.37 -7.50
C SER A 303 -8.04 20.59 -8.79
N ALA A 304 -7.25 20.81 -9.85
CA ALA A 304 -7.35 20.06 -11.10
C ALA A 304 -7.09 18.55 -10.92
N ASN A 305 -6.16 18.17 -10.03
CA ASN A 305 -5.89 16.75 -9.77
C ASN A 305 -7.04 16.07 -9.03
N GLU A 306 -7.64 16.75 -8.04
CA GLU A 306 -8.83 16.23 -7.36
C GLU A 306 -10.01 16.06 -8.34
N LEU A 307 -10.20 17.02 -9.26
CA LEU A 307 -11.25 16.96 -10.28
C LEU A 307 -11.16 15.67 -11.13
N ILE A 308 -10.00 15.40 -11.72
CA ILE A 308 -9.82 14.22 -12.58
C ILE A 308 -9.78 12.91 -11.77
N THR A 309 -9.38 12.99 -10.49
CA THR A 309 -9.30 11.83 -9.60
C THR A 309 -10.68 11.30 -9.23
N TYR A 310 -11.72 12.15 -9.18
CA TYR A 310 -13.10 11.67 -8.96
C TYR A 310 -13.53 10.63 -9.99
N GLU A 311 -13.15 10.85 -11.24
CA GLU A 311 -13.48 10.00 -12.38
C GLU A 311 -12.60 8.76 -12.40
N ALA A 312 -11.28 8.93 -12.17
CA ALA A 312 -10.33 7.81 -12.10
C ALA A 312 -10.66 6.83 -10.96
N LEU A 313 -11.13 7.31 -9.81
CA LEU A 313 -11.58 6.47 -8.69
C LEU A 313 -12.97 5.85 -8.92
N GLY A 314 -13.69 6.26 -9.97
CA GLY A 314 -15.05 5.81 -10.26
C GLY A 314 -16.12 6.37 -9.31
N LEU A 315 -15.85 7.49 -8.63
CA LEU A 315 -16.85 8.16 -7.77
C LEU A 315 -17.97 8.80 -8.61
N CYS A 316 -17.62 9.21 -9.83
CA CYS A 316 -18.53 9.61 -10.89
C CYS A 316 -18.04 9.09 -12.26
N PRO A 317 -18.92 9.01 -13.28
CA PRO A 317 -18.49 8.66 -14.63
C PRO A 317 -17.51 9.68 -15.23
N GLU A 318 -16.76 9.26 -16.24
CA GLU A 318 -15.84 10.12 -17.00
C GLU A 318 -16.55 11.34 -17.61
N GLY A 319 -15.96 12.52 -17.46
CA GLY A 319 -16.51 13.82 -17.83
C GLY A 319 -17.63 14.35 -16.92
N LYS A 320 -17.94 13.68 -15.80
CA LYS A 320 -19.04 14.05 -14.88
C LYS A 320 -18.60 14.62 -13.54
N ALA A 321 -17.29 14.86 -13.35
CA ALA A 321 -16.78 15.51 -12.15
C ALA A 321 -17.43 16.89 -11.89
N ALA A 322 -17.63 17.68 -12.94
CA ALA A 322 -18.30 18.99 -12.83
C ALA A 322 -19.71 18.90 -12.21
N GLU A 323 -20.52 17.95 -12.68
CA GLU A 323 -21.87 17.75 -12.16
C GLU A 323 -21.87 17.22 -10.73
N MET A 324 -20.91 16.35 -10.38
CA MET A 324 -20.70 15.88 -9.00
C MET A 324 -20.39 17.06 -8.07
N ILE A 325 -19.52 17.97 -8.48
CA ILE A 325 -19.17 19.17 -7.71
C ILE A 325 -20.38 20.11 -7.56
N ASP A 326 -21.13 20.34 -8.63
CA ASP A 326 -22.30 21.22 -8.61
C ASP A 326 -23.42 20.72 -7.69
N ARG A 327 -23.58 19.40 -7.57
CA ARG A 327 -24.51 18.78 -6.62
C ARG A 327 -24.02 18.79 -5.17
N GLY A 328 -22.76 19.13 -4.93
CA GLY A 328 -22.15 19.03 -3.60
C GLY A 328 -21.94 17.57 -3.16
N ASP A 329 -21.80 16.63 -4.10
CA ASP A 329 -21.62 15.20 -3.80
C ASP A 329 -20.24 14.88 -3.20
N ASN A 330 -19.37 15.86 -3.00
CA ASN A 330 -18.00 15.74 -2.50
C ASN A 330 -17.77 16.40 -1.11
N THR A 331 -18.83 16.79 -0.41
CA THR A 331 -18.77 17.44 0.92
C THR A 331 -19.78 16.83 1.89
N TYR A 332 -19.80 17.32 3.13
CA TYR A 332 -20.77 16.91 4.14
C TYR A 332 -22.21 17.10 3.66
N GLY A 333 -23.03 16.06 3.80
CA GLY A 333 -24.40 16.00 3.29
C GLY A 333 -24.50 15.55 1.83
N GLY A 334 -23.39 15.44 1.10
CA GLY A 334 -23.32 14.85 -0.23
C GLY A 334 -23.17 13.33 -0.22
N LYS A 335 -23.01 12.75 -1.41
CA LYS A 335 -22.78 11.30 -1.57
C LYS A 335 -21.47 10.81 -0.95
N TYR A 336 -20.39 11.58 -1.10
CA TYR A 336 -19.07 11.29 -0.56
C TYR A 336 -18.56 12.49 0.23
N VAL A 337 -17.92 12.23 1.38
CA VAL A 337 -17.14 13.27 2.06
C VAL A 337 -15.70 13.15 1.60
N VAL A 338 -15.30 14.03 0.67
CA VAL A 338 -13.94 14.04 0.14
C VAL A 338 -13.07 15.04 0.88
N ASN A 339 -11.90 14.58 1.34
CA ASN A 339 -10.91 15.32 2.09
C ASN A 339 -11.50 16.05 3.31
N PRO A 340 -12.16 15.33 4.24
CA PRO A 340 -12.74 15.95 5.45
C PRO A 340 -11.71 16.71 6.29
N SER A 341 -10.44 16.39 6.15
CA SER A 341 -9.34 17.07 6.83
C SER A 341 -8.91 18.40 6.20
N GLY A 342 -9.49 18.75 5.03
CA GLY A 342 -9.14 19.93 4.24
C GLY A 342 -8.14 19.69 3.12
N GLY A 343 -7.72 18.44 2.91
CA GLY A 343 -6.87 18.04 1.79
C GLY A 343 -5.47 18.66 1.81
N LEU A 344 -4.63 18.31 0.85
CA LEU A 344 -3.31 18.88 0.67
C LEU A 344 -3.38 20.39 0.41
N ILE A 345 -4.43 20.88 -0.26
CA ILE A 345 -4.65 22.32 -0.52
C ILE A 345 -4.58 23.14 0.77
N SER A 346 -5.17 22.65 1.86
CA SER A 346 -5.25 23.40 3.12
C SER A 346 -4.32 22.85 4.20
N LYS A 347 -4.27 21.52 4.37
CA LYS A 347 -3.40 20.87 5.37
C LYS A 347 -1.95 21.17 5.12
N GLY A 348 -1.58 21.24 3.84
CA GLY A 348 -0.19 21.24 3.43
C GLY A 348 0.31 19.87 3.00
N HIS A 349 1.46 19.87 2.34
CA HIS A 349 1.96 18.70 1.63
C HIS A 349 3.43 18.38 1.92
N PRO A 350 3.77 17.93 3.16
CA PRO A 350 5.04 17.24 3.41
C PRO A 350 5.04 15.91 2.67
N LEU A 351 5.91 15.76 1.67
CA LEU A 351 5.86 14.66 0.69
C LEU A 351 5.87 13.28 1.38
N GLY A 352 6.86 13.04 2.24
CA GLY A 352 6.98 11.80 3.01
C GLY A 352 5.80 11.50 3.94
N ALA A 353 5.16 12.51 4.53
CA ALA A 353 4.12 12.32 5.56
C ALA A 353 2.69 12.28 5.03
N THR A 354 2.44 12.74 3.79
CA THR A 354 1.08 12.93 3.26
C THR A 354 0.24 11.66 3.26
N GLY A 355 0.77 10.54 2.74
CA GLY A 355 0.03 9.27 2.70
C GLY A 355 -0.37 8.74 4.07
N LEU A 356 0.48 8.96 5.09
CA LEU A 356 0.20 8.55 6.46
C LEU A 356 -0.76 9.51 7.17
N ALA A 357 -0.75 10.81 6.83
CA ALA A 357 -1.77 11.75 7.31
C ALA A 357 -3.16 11.46 6.72
N GLN A 358 -3.23 11.01 5.47
CA GLN A 358 -4.48 10.51 4.86
C GLN A 358 -4.96 9.25 5.60
N CYS A 359 -4.07 8.31 5.90
CA CYS A 359 -4.38 7.12 6.73
C CYS A 359 -4.89 7.49 8.13
N ALA A 360 -4.26 8.49 8.77
CA ALA A 360 -4.68 8.98 10.08
C ALA A 360 -6.11 9.54 10.05
N GLU A 361 -6.43 10.41 9.09
CA GLU A 361 -7.79 10.97 8.95
C GLU A 361 -8.83 9.87 8.72
N LEU A 362 -8.59 8.95 7.78
CA LEU A 362 -9.53 7.86 7.51
C LEU A 362 -9.73 6.97 8.75
N THR A 363 -8.66 6.72 9.51
CA THR A 363 -8.71 5.97 10.77
C THR A 363 -9.57 6.69 11.81
N TRP A 364 -9.39 8.00 11.99
CA TRP A 364 -10.21 8.80 12.92
C TRP A 364 -11.67 8.89 12.49
N GLN A 365 -11.95 9.03 11.19
CA GLN A 365 -13.31 9.04 10.66
C GLN A 365 -14.02 7.72 10.92
N LEU A 366 -13.40 6.58 10.60
CA LEU A 366 -13.98 5.25 10.79
C LEU A 366 -14.19 4.89 12.27
N ARG A 367 -13.36 5.43 13.17
CA ARG A 367 -13.54 5.30 14.62
C ARG A 367 -14.58 6.26 15.22
N GLY A 368 -15.10 7.20 14.43
CA GLY A 368 -15.97 8.27 14.92
C GLY A 368 -15.25 9.24 15.87
N ARG A 369 -13.93 9.41 15.73
CA ARG A 369 -13.06 10.22 16.59
C ARG A 369 -12.45 11.44 15.88
N SER A 370 -12.85 11.74 14.64
CA SER A 370 -12.34 12.94 13.95
C SER A 370 -12.54 14.17 14.84
N GLY A 371 -11.46 14.92 15.07
CA GLY A 371 -11.44 16.14 15.91
C GLY A 371 -11.32 15.91 17.43
N GLN A 372 -11.60 14.70 17.93
CA GLN A 372 -11.59 14.41 19.37
C GLN A 372 -10.19 14.53 20.00
N GLU A 373 -9.12 14.22 19.27
CA GLU A 373 -7.73 14.35 19.77
C GLU A 373 -7.33 15.79 20.11
N THR A 374 -8.13 16.76 19.66
CA THR A 374 -7.84 18.20 19.79
C THR A 374 -9.00 19.00 20.38
N GLY A 375 -10.10 18.34 20.75
CA GLY A 375 -11.33 18.99 21.22
C GLY A 375 -12.13 19.72 20.12
N ALA A 376 -11.78 19.53 18.84
CA ALA A 376 -12.53 20.08 17.72
C ALA A 376 -13.76 19.22 17.40
N GLN A 377 -14.91 19.85 17.15
CA GLN A 377 -16.09 19.16 16.61
C GLN A 377 -15.92 18.99 15.11
N LEU A 378 -15.16 17.97 14.68
CA LEU A 378 -15.19 17.54 13.28
C LEU A 378 -16.41 16.64 13.07
N GLN A 379 -17.17 16.94 12.02
CA GLN A 379 -18.32 16.14 11.64
C GLN A 379 -17.80 14.77 11.18
N THR A 380 -18.20 13.72 11.89
CA THR A 380 -17.86 12.35 11.53
C THR A 380 -18.82 11.84 10.48
N CYS A 381 -18.32 11.04 9.54
CA CYS A 381 -19.16 10.34 8.57
C CYS A 381 -19.96 9.23 9.27
N THR A 382 -20.95 9.57 10.10
CA THR A 382 -21.88 8.59 10.64
C THR A 382 -23.07 8.47 9.70
N SER A 383 -23.01 7.55 8.75
CA SER A 383 -24.26 6.89 8.36
C SER A 383 -24.60 5.90 9.47
N THR A 384 -25.86 5.88 9.88
CA THR A 384 -26.42 5.10 11.00
C THR A 384 -26.33 3.57 10.85
N GLN A 385 -25.60 3.04 9.87
CA GLN A 385 -25.57 1.60 9.56
C GLN A 385 -24.49 0.79 10.28
N HIS A 386 -23.39 1.39 10.76
CA HIS A 386 -22.29 0.60 11.36
C HIS A 386 -22.45 0.26 12.85
N ARG A 387 -23.38 0.89 13.56
CA ARG A 387 -23.61 0.58 15.00
C ARG A 387 -24.38 -0.71 15.23
N SER A 388 -25.09 -1.24 14.23
CA SER A 388 -25.88 -2.47 14.41
C SER A 388 -25.04 -3.75 14.26
N TRP A 389 -23.98 -3.74 13.46
CA TRP A 389 -23.21 -4.96 13.14
C TRP A 389 -22.41 -5.52 14.33
N TRP A 390 -21.88 -4.66 15.20
CA TRP A 390 -21.12 -5.06 16.39
C TRP A 390 -22.01 -5.50 17.57
N SER A 391 -23.32 -5.19 17.53
CA SER A 391 -24.25 -5.52 18.61
C SER A 391 -24.89 -6.92 18.50
N SER A 392 -24.88 -7.52 17.31
CA SER A 392 -25.65 -8.75 17.01
C SER A 392 -24.88 -10.08 17.22
N ARG A 393 -23.66 -10.07 17.76
CA ARG A 393 -22.92 -11.32 18.06
C ARG A 393 -22.57 -11.56 19.53
N ARG A 394 -23.28 -10.93 20.46
CA ARG A 394 -23.30 -11.34 21.88
C ARG A 394 -24.55 -12.17 22.20
N ARG A 395 -24.57 -13.41 21.70
CA ARG A 395 -25.31 -14.54 22.28
C ARG A 395 -24.98 -15.78 21.47
N PHE A 396 -24.15 -16.64 22.04
CA PHE A 396 -24.34 -18.10 22.12
C PHE A 396 -23.04 -18.72 22.64
N VAL A 397 -23.09 -19.23 23.88
CA VAL A 397 -22.18 -20.24 24.41
C VAL A 397 -23.07 -21.40 24.90
N GLN A 398 -22.67 -22.62 24.52
CA GLN A 398 -23.17 -23.96 24.90
C GLN A 398 -24.59 -24.30 24.42
N ASN A 399 -24.87 -25.42 23.74
CA ASN A 399 -24.39 -26.79 23.94
C ASN A 399 -24.57 -27.63 22.65
N GLY A 400 -23.73 -28.66 22.50
CA GLY A 400 -24.14 -29.92 21.85
C GLY A 400 -23.75 -30.17 20.37
N ARG A 401 -22.56 -30.74 20.15
CA ARG A 401 -22.33 -32.11 19.62
C ARG A 401 -20.91 -32.21 19.07
N ARG A 402 -20.12 -33.13 19.63
CA ARG A 402 -18.88 -33.64 19.06
C ARG A 402 -19.21 -34.31 17.73
N THR A 403 -18.69 -33.76 16.64
CA THR A 403 -18.40 -34.52 15.42
C THR A 403 -16.88 -34.64 15.35
N GLN A 404 -16.39 -35.85 15.57
CA GLN A 404 -15.04 -36.22 15.13
C GLN A 404 -15.05 -36.14 13.61
N VAL A 405 -14.19 -35.27 13.06
CA VAL A 405 -13.77 -35.37 11.67
C VAL A 405 -12.34 -35.92 11.74
N GLN A 406 -12.18 -37.12 11.20
CA GLN A 406 -10.92 -37.83 11.03
C GLN A 406 -10.02 -37.04 10.06
N ASP A 407 -8.81 -36.74 10.51
CA ASP A 407 -7.73 -36.17 9.72
C ASP A 407 -6.95 -37.35 9.11
N ASP A 408 -7.18 -37.64 7.83
CA ASP A 408 -6.54 -38.73 7.09
C ASP A 408 -5.68 -38.18 5.92
N SER A 409 -4.94 -37.08 6.11
CA SER A 409 -3.80 -36.79 5.23
C SER A 409 -2.51 -37.32 5.82
N ALA A 410 -1.98 -38.41 5.25
CA ALA A 410 -0.72 -39.02 5.67
C ALA A 410 0.44 -38.01 5.52
N SER A 411 1.21 -37.81 6.59
CA SER A 411 2.36 -36.92 6.62
C SER A 411 3.41 -37.34 5.59
N VAL A 412 3.92 -36.39 4.80
CA VAL A 412 5.01 -36.62 3.84
C VAL A 412 6.40 -36.34 4.43
N ARG A 413 6.46 -36.14 5.75
CA ARG A 413 7.68 -35.85 6.49
C ARG A 413 8.51 -37.11 6.71
N ILE A 414 9.80 -37.05 6.39
CA ILE A 414 10.81 -38.03 6.79
C ILE A 414 11.70 -37.36 7.85
N GLU A 415 11.71 -37.90 9.07
CA GLU A 415 12.54 -37.34 10.14
C GLU A 415 14.02 -37.29 9.74
N GLY A 416 14.69 -36.18 10.07
CA GLY A 416 16.10 -35.95 9.72
C GLY A 416 16.35 -35.35 8.34
N PHE A 417 15.32 -35.10 7.52
CA PHE A 417 15.44 -34.44 6.22
C PHE A 417 14.82 -33.05 6.22
N LYS A 418 15.63 -32.02 5.96
CA LYS A 418 15.18 -30.62 5.77
C LYS A 418 14.30 -30.49 4.53
N SER A 419 14.54 -31.33 3.51
CA SER A 419 13.69 -31.41 2.31
C SER A 419 12.28 -31.91 2.59
N SER A 420 11.97 -32.46 3.77
CA SER A 420 10.58 -32.78 4.10
C SER A 420 9.66 -31.56 4.03
N ASP A 421 10.15 -30.39 4.47
CA ASP A 421 9.39 -29.14 4.42
C ASP A 421 9.11 -28.73 2.95
N VAL A 422 9.99 -29.11 2.01
CA VAL A 422 9.81 -28.90 0.57
C VAL A 422 8.66 -29.71 0.02
N PHE A 423 8.59 -31.00 0.38
CA PHE A 423 7.55 -31.88 -0.12
C PHE A 423 6.19 -31.55 0.51
N GLU A 424 6.18 -31.06 1.75
CA GLU A 424 4.98 -30.46 2.36
C GLU A 424 4.51 -29.22 1.58
N LEU A 425 5.43 -28.33 1.18
CA LEU A 425 5.09 -27.17 0.34
C LEU A 425 4.52 -27.58 -1.03
N MET A 426 5.11 -28.58 -1.68
CA MET A 426 4.59 -29.11 -2.95
C MET A 426 3.23 -29.80 -2.77
N GLN A 427 3.03 -30.53 -1.67
CA GLN A 427 1.75 -31.14 -1.33
C GLN A 427 0.66 -30.07 -1.18
N ASN A 428 0.98 -28.97 -0.50
CA ASN A 428 0.08 -27.84 -0.33
C ASN A 428 -0.22 -27.13 -1.67
N ALA A 429 0.78 -26.95 -2.53
CA ALA A 429 0.59 -26.35 -3.85
C ALA A 429 -0.33 -27.19 -4.75
N LEU A 430 -0.14 -28.51 -4.78
CA LEU A 430 -1.00 -29.44 -5.53
C LEU A 430 -2.41 -29.56 -4.92
N ALA A 431 -2.55 -29.52 -3.59
CA ALA A 431 -3.87 -29.50 -2.95
C ALA A 431 -4.68 -28.23 -3.27
N THR A 432 -4.01 -27.10 -3.51
CA THR A 432 -4.66 -25.79 -3.71
C THR A 432 -4.93 -25.48 -5.18
N SER A 433 -3.96 -25.76 -6.06
CA SER A 433 -4.00 -25.40 -7.49
C SER A 433 -3.84 -26.60 -8.42
N GLY A 434 -4.18 -27.79 -7.91
CA GLY A 434 -3.95 -29.09 -8.55
C GLY A 434 -4.45 -29.22 -9.99
N ALA A 435 -5.67 -28.74 -10.29
CA ALA A 435 -6.25 -28.82 -11.64
C ALA A 435 -5.50 -27.95 -12.67
N GLU A 436 -4.93 -26.82 -12.25
CA GLU A 436 -4.15 -25.94 -13.12
C GLU A 436 -2.70 -26.44 -13.26
N LEU A 437 -2.09 -26.83 -12.15
CA LEU A 437 -0.71 -27.34 -12.12
C LEU A 437 -0.57 -28.67 -12.86
N THR A 438 -1.54 -29.58 -12.73
CA THR A 438 -1.53 -30.84 -13.50
C THR A 438 -1.66 -30.62 -15.01
N LYS A 439 -2.39 -29.57 -15.43
CA LYS A 439 -2.50 -29.17 -16.85
C LYS A 439 -1.22 -28.52 -17.39
N LYS A 440 -0.53 -27.71 -16.58
CA LYS A 440 0.71 -27.02 -17.00
C LYS A 440 1.93 -27.96 -17.01
N VAL A 441 2.05 -28.81 -15.99
CA VAL A 441 3.23 -29.66 -15.77
C VAL A 441 3.06 -31.02 -16.45
N GLY A 442 2.02 -31.78 -16.08
CA GLY A 442 1.62 -33.02 -16.76
C GLY A 442 2.59 -34.20 -16.60
N GLY A 443 3.26 -34.33 -15.45
CA GLY A 443 4.26 -35.38 -15.21
C GLY A 443 4.36 -35.85 -13.75
N VAL A 444 4.91 -37.05 -13.55
CA VAL A 444 5.21 -37.63 -12.23
C VAL A 444 6.72 -37.55 -11.95
N PHE A 445 7.10 -36.96 -10.82
CA PHE A 445 8.50 -36.77 -10.44
C PHE A 445 8.85 -37.64 -9.23
N LEU A 446 9.94 -38.40 -9.33
CA LEU A 446 10.52 -39.16 -8.24
C LEU A 446 11.75 -38.43 -7.72
N PHE A 447 11.74 -38.01 -6.46
CA PHE A 447 12.89 -37.41 -5.80
C PHE A 447 13.61 -38.45 -4.96
N LYS A 448 14.94 -38.51 -5.09
CA LYS A 448 15.84 -39.32 -4.27
C LYS A 448 16.84 -38.40 -3.60
N VAL A 449 16.65 -38.13 -2.33
CA VAL A 449 17.43 -37.14 -1.58
C VAL A 449 18.37 -37.85 -0.62
N ALA A 450 19.65 -37.49 -0.67
CA ALA A 450 20.66 -37.97 0.27
C ALA A 450 20.78 -37.01 1.45
N GLY A 451 20.50 -37.51 2.65
CA GLY A 451 20.66 -36.78 3.92
C GLY A 451 22.02 -37.03 4.57
N ASP A 452 22.23 -36.44 5.74
CA ASP A 452 23.46 -36.62 6.51
C ASP A 452 23.59 -38.05 7.03
N GLY A 453 24.84 -38.51 7.25
CA GLY A 453 25.11 -39.84 7.81
C GLY A 453 24.72 -41.02 6.90
N GLY A 454 24.47 -40.79 5.62
CA GLY A 454 24.11 -41.84 4.65
C GLY A 454 22.60 -42.13 4.55
N ALA A 455 21.76 -41.35 5.24
CA ALA A 455 20.30 -41.48 5.15
C ALA A 455 19.81 -41.22 3.71
N GLN A 456 18.76 -41.94 3.29
CA GLN A 456 18.10 -41.76 1.99
C GLN A 456 16.60 -41.48 2.19
N GLY A 457 16.13 -40.36 1.65
CA GLY A 457 14.72 -39.99 1.60
C GLY A 457 14.22 -40.05 0.17
N SER A 458 12.98 -40.47 -0.06
CA SER A 458 12.41 -40.48 -1.41
C SER A 458 10.94 -40.10 -1.41
N TRP A 459 10.54 -39.31 -2.41
CA TRP A 459 9.19 -38.77 -2.55
C TRP A 459 8.71 -38.87 -3.99
N VAL A 460 7.41 -39.10 -4.15
CA VAL A 460 6.71 -39.04 -5.43
C VAL A 460 5.84 -37.79 -5.44
N VAL A 461 6.04 -36.95 -6.44
CA VAL A 461 5.21 -35.78 -6.76
C VAL A 461 4.47 -36.08 -8.06
N ASP A 462 3.21 -36.48 -7.96
CA ASP A 462 2.34 -36.66 -9.11
C ASP A 462 1.70 -35.31 -9.47
N ALA A 463 2.14 -34.70 -10.56
CA ALA A 463 1.54 -33.51 -11.14
C ALA A 463 0.88 -33.83 -12.50
N LYS A 464 0.27 -35.02 -12.61
CA LYS A 464 -0.38 -35.53 -13.82
C LYS A 464 -1.79 -36.05 -13.57
N ASN A 465 -2.01 -36.81 -12.50
CA ASN A 465 -3.25 -37.56 -12.27
C ASN A 465 -4.08 -36.98 -11.11
N ASN A 466 -5.42 -37.07 -11.20
CA ASN A 466 -6.38 -36.83 -10.10
C ASN A 466 -6.19 -35.53 -9.29
N GLY A 467 -5.82 -34.42 -9.94
CA GLY A 467 -5.57 -33.15 -9.25
C GLY A 467 -4.21 -33.05 -8.57
N GLY A 468 -3.38 -34.08 -8.67
CA GLY A 468 -2.00 -34.10 -8.20
C GLY A 468 -1.85 -34.50 -6.72
N SER A 469 -0.72 -35.10 -6.38
CA SER A 469 -0.44 -35.56 -5.01
C SER A 469 1.06 -35.60 -4.71
N VAL A 470 1.39 -35.52 -3.43
CA VAL A 470 2.75 -35.79 -2.93
C VAL A 470 2.68 -36.87 -1.87
N ARG A 471 3.60 -37.83 -1.93
CA ARG A 471 3.72 -38.90 -0.94
C ARG A 471 5.16 -39.36 -0.80
N ILE A 472 5.48 -39.99 0.33
CA ILE A 472 6.73 -40.74 0.49
C ILE A 472 6.75 -41.88 -0.55
N ALA A 473 7.89 -42.05 -1.22
CA ALA A 473 8.06 -43.09 -2.21
C ALA A 473 8.16 -44.46 -1.54
N LYS A 474 7.53 -45.45 -2.14
CA LYS A 474 7.66 -46.87 -1.81
C LYS A 474 8.68 -47.49 -2.75
N GLU A 475 9.29 -48.58 -2.31
CA GLU A 475 10.22 -49.34 -3.14
C GLU A 475 9.53 -49.77 -4.46
N GLY A 476 10.19 -49.50 -5.59
CA GLY A 476 9.66 -49.79 -6.93
C GLY A 476 8.87 -48.66 -7.58
N ASP A 477 8.62 -47.53 -6.90
CA ASP A 477 7.99 -46.36 -7.51
C ASP A 477 8.80 -45.81 -8.69
N LYS A 478 8.10 -45.40 -9.75
CA LYS A 478 8.67 -44.82 -10.97
C LYS A 478 8.07 -43.43 -11.23
N GLY A 479 8.91 -42.50 -11.68
CA GLY A 479 8.50 -41.21 -12.19
C GLY A 479 8.87 -41.06 -13.66
N ASP A 480 8.17 -40.18 -14.38
CA ASP A 480 8.55 -39.71 -15.71
C ASP A 480 9.92 -38.99 -15.69
N VAL A 481 10.26 -38.42 -14.53
CA VAL A 481 11.55 -37.82 -14.22
C VAL A 481 11.99 -38.27 -12.83
N THR A 482 13.25 -38.71 -12.69
CA THR A 482 13.91 -38.97 -11.42
C THR A 482 14.95 -37.90 -11.13
N ILE A 483 14.89 -37.31 -9.95
CA ILE A 483 15.76 -36.23 -9.50
C ILE A 483 16.54 -36.71 -8.28
N SER A 484 17.86 -36.67 -8.36
CA SER A 484 18.75 -37.05 -7.25
C SER A 484 19.65 -35.89 -6.85
N MET A 485 19.68 -35.58 -5.56
CA MET A 485 20.54 -34.52 -4.99
C MET A 485 20.68 -34.66 -3.46
N LYS A 486 21.56 -33.85 -2.86
CA LYS A 486 21.68 -33.75 -1.40
C LYS A 486 20.55 -32.91 -0.80
N ASP A 487 20.20 -33.21 0.45
CA ASP A 487 19.15 -32.54 1.22
C ASP A 487 19.38 -31.02 1.32
N ASP A 488 20.62 -30.62 1.62
CA ASP A 488 21.01 -29.21 1.67
C ASP A 488 20.92 -28.51 0.31
N ASP A 489 21.28 -29.20 -0.77
CA ASP A 489 21.25 -28.63 -2.12
C ASP A 489 19.81 -28.41 -2.59
N LEU A 490 18.89 -29.32 -2.26
CA LEU A 490 17.46 -29.17 -2.56
C LEU A 490 16.88 -27.97 -1.81
N THR A 491 17.25 -27.82 -0.54
CA THR A 491 16.82 -26.69 0.30
C THR A 491 17.37 -25.35 -0.23
N GLN A 492 18.64 -25.30 -0.62
CA GLN A 492 19.25 -24.10 -1.22
C GLN A 492 18.66 -23.74 -2.58
N MET A 493 18.32 -24.75 -3.40
CA MET A 493 17.71 -24.54 -4.71
C MET A 493 16.35 -23.87 -4.61
N LEU A 494 15.59 -24.17 -3.56
CA LEU A 494 14.27 -23.59 -3.32
C LEU A 494 14.32 -22.22 -2.64
N ALA A 495 15.34 -21.98 -1.82
CA ALA A 495 15.60 -20.65 -1.29
C ALA A 495 16.09 -19.65 -2.37
N GLY A 496 16.15 -20.04 -3.64
CA GLY A 496 16.69 -19.24 -4.74
C GLY A 496 18.20 -19.01 -4.67
N LYS A 497 18.89 -19.70 -3.74
CA LYS A 497 20.33 -19.53 -3.48
C LYS A 497 21.20 -20.40 -4.39
N LEU A 498 20.62 -21.43 -5.02
CA LEU A 498 21.30 -22.31 -5.96
C LEU A 498 20.45 -22.49 -7.22
N ALA A 499 20.91 -21.99 -8.36
CA ALA A 499 20.18 -22.18 -9.62
C ALA A 499 20.22 -23.66 -10.05
N ALA A 500 19.08 -24.23 -10.46
CA ALA A 500 18.98 -25.64 -10.85
C ALA A 500 19.94 -26.01 -12.00
N GLN A 501 20.12 -25.10 -12.98
CA GLN A 501 21.06 -25.29 -14.09
C GLN A 501 22.51 -25.33 -13.59
N GLN A 502 22.86 -24.49 -12.63
CA GLN A 502 24.19 -24.47 -12.01
C GLN A 502 24.44 -25.74 -11.19
N ALA A 503 23.45 -26.20 -10.42
CA ALA A 503 23.55 -27.45 -9.65
C ALA A 503 23.74 -28.67 -10.58
N TYR A 504 23.07 -28.69 -11.74
CA TYR A 504 23.20 -29.75 -12.73
C TYR A 504 24.61 -29.81 -13.33
N PHE A 505 25.15 -28.67 -13.79
CA PHE A 505 26.51 -28.62 -14.35
C PHE A 505 27.61 -28.90 -13.33
N GLN A 506 27.38 -28.63 -12.05
CA GLN A 506 28.29 -28.96 -10.95
C GLN A 506 28.18 -30.43 -10.49
N GLY A 507 27.31 -31.24 -11.09
CA GLY A 507 27.08 -32.63 -10.69
C GLY A 507 26.36 -32.79 -9.34
N ARG A 508 25.81 -31.70 -8.79
CA ARG A 508 25.07 -31.65 -7.52
C ARG A 508 23.59 -32.00 -7.66
N LEU A 509 23.06 -31.86 -8.88
CA LEU A 509 21.72 -32.27 -9.28
C LEU A 509 21.84 -33.28 -10.43
N LYS A 510 21.31 -34.48 -10.24
CA LYS A 510 21.21 -35.50 -11.29
C LYS A 510 19.75 -35.65 -11.72
N VAL A 511 19.50 -35.54 -13.01
CA VAL A 511 18.15 -35.71 -13.60
C VAL A 511 18.19 -36.89 -14.57
N GLN A 512 17.21 -37.78 -14.46
CA GLN A 512 17.02 -38.93 -15.36
C GLN A 512 15.57 -38.95 -15.84
N GLY A 513 15.32 -39.36 -17.08
CA GLY A 513 13.97 -39.38 -17.67
C GLY A 513 13.70 -38.20 -18.59
N ASN A 514 12.46 -37.73 -18.64
CA ASN A 514 12.03 -36.72 -19.61
C ASN A 514 12.55 -35.31 -19.26
N MET A 515 13.59 -34.84 -19.96
CA MET A 515 14.21 -33.54 -19.72
C MET A 515 13.27 -32.35 -19.96
N GLY A 516 12.28 -32.47 -20.86
CA GLY A 516 11.28 -31.42 -21.08
C GLY A 516 10.36 -31.24 -19.87
N LEU A 517 9.98 -32.34 -19.21
CA LEU A 517 9.22 -32.28 -17.95
C LEU A 517 10.09 -31.78 -16.79
N ALA A 518 11.38 -32.12 -16.77
CA ALA A 518 12.31 -31.65 -15.75
C ALA A 518 12.43 -30.11 -15.72
N MET A 519 12.37 -29.44 -16.89
CA MET A 519 12.39 -27.97 -16.96
C MET A 519 11.10 -27.35 -16.42
N LYS A 520 9.97 -28.05 -16.55
CA LYS A 520 8.66 -27.61 -16.01
C LYS A 520 8.53 -27.81 -14.50
N LEU A 521 9.45 -28.52 -13.85
CA LEU A 521 9.46 -28.66 -12.39
C LEU A 521 9.52 -27.29 -11.70
N GLN A 522 10.16 -26.29 -12.34
CA GLN A 522 10.15 -24.92 -11.84
C GLN A 522 8.73 -24.37 -11.66
N GLU A 523 7.72 -24.84 -12.40
CA GLU A 523 6.33 -24.40 -12.21
C GLU A 523 5.70 -24.99 -10.92
N LEU A 524 6.23 -26.10 -10.39
CA LEU A 524 5.82 -26.66 -9.09
C LEU A 524 6.54 -26.01 -7.91
N THR A 525 7.69 -25.39 -8.16
CA THR A 525 8.53 -24.73 -7.14
C THR A 525 8.49 -23.22 -7.22
N ARG A 526 7.96 -22.66 -8.32
CA ARG A 526 7.52 -21.27 -8.41
C ARG A 526 6.40 -21.11 -7.40
N THR A 527 6.76 -20.54 -6.27
CA THR A 527 5.80 -19.77 -5.48
C THR A 527 5.09 -18.85 -6.49
N PRO A 528 3.75 -18.83 -6.55
CA PRO A 528 3.02 -17.96 -7.47
C PRO A 528 3.63 -16.56 -7.37
N SER A 529 4.25 -16.14 -8.46
CA SER A 529 4.93 -14.85 -8.56
C SER A 529 3.88 -13.77 -8.33
N HIS A 530 3.94 -13.15 -7.15
CA HIS A 530 3.20 -11.94 -6.81
C HIS A 530 3.78 -10.74 -7.54
#